data_AF-A0A0E9N0L0-F1
#
_entry.id   AF-A0A0E9N0L0-F1
#
_cell.length_a   1.000
_cell.length_b   1.000
_cell.length_c   1.000
_cell.angle_alpha   90.00
_cell.angle_beta   90.00
_cell.angle_gamma   90.00
#
_symmetry.space_group_name_H-M   'P 1'
#
loop_
_entity.id
_entity.type
_entity.pdbx_description
1 polymer ?
#
loop_
_entity_poly.entity_id
_entity_poly.type
_entity_poly.pdbx_seq_one_letter_code
_entity_poly.pdbx_strand_id
1 'polypeptide(L)'
;MVRMQTLSMKQMVFLMALAFAVSSCERSVENPRQPSPEPPKTQPEMTYIDLGNVTVGFGQAKGVDLTADGQPDLIFGTVLVGDPILKRDRRQYTVVSAQKRNLLNDATDQTPALHQRDGITAAHPGYLWWDLSSIVLAEKIVTYTNTFWQGNWKDAGHRYLPIQIDLQGKKYHGWVELSLPGAEEKIILHRAAVSKVPDVAVMAGL
;
A
#
# COMPACT_ATOMS: atom_id res chain seq x y z
N MET A 1 29.00 -58.82 -11.86
CA MET A 1 29.68 -58.08 -12.95
C MET A 1 28.61 -57.71 -13.98
N VAL A 2 28.02 -56.52 -13.86
CA VAL A 2 26.90 -56.07 -14.70
C VAL A 2 27.43 -55.03 -15.69
N ARG A 3 27.35 -55.34 -16.99
CA ARG A 3 27.79 -54.45 -18.07
C ARG A 3 26.70 -53.42 -18.38
N MET A 4 27.06 -52.15 -18.27
CA MET A 4 26.28 -50.99 -18.68
C MET A 4 26.44 -50.82 -20.20
N GLN A 5 25.35 -50.98 -20.96
CA GLN A 5 25.33 -50.68 -22.40
C GLN A 5 24.90 -49.22 -22.59
N THR A 6 25.80 -48.43 -23.18
CA THR A 6 25.55 -47.05 -23.60
C THR A 6 24.82 -47.03 -24.93
N LEU A 7 23.63 -46.42 -24.96
CA LEU A 7 22.89 -46.20 -26.20
C LEU A 7 23.37 -44.93 -26.90
N SER A 8 23.70 -45.09 -28.18
CA SER A 8 24.36 -44.13 -29.06
C SER A 8 23.38 -43.11 -29.64
N MET A 9 23.74 -41.83 -29.47
CA MET A 9 23.09 -40.62 -29.96
C MET A 9 23.33 -40.44 -31.47
N LYS A 10 22.58 -41.12 -32.35
CA LYS A 10 22.65 -40.81 -33.82
C LYS A 10 21.51 -41.29 -34.72
N GLN A 11 20.45 -41.94 -34.22
CA GLN A 11 19.36 -42.46 -35.08
C GLN A 11 17.95 -42.28 -34.48
N MET A 12 17.63 -41.08 -34.02
CA MET A 12 16.27 -40.71 -33.61
C MET A 12 15.83 -39.42 -34.31
N VAL A 13 16.03 -39.43 -35.62
CA VAL A 13 15.50 -38.45 -36.59
C VAL A 13 14.66 -39.29 -37.55
N PHE A 14 13.49 -38.80 -37.95
CA PHE A 14 12.42 -39.50 -38.69
C PHE A 14 11.52 -40.46 -37.89
N LEU A 15 10.47 -39.93 -37.26
CA LEU A 15 9.07 -40.38 -37.49
C LEU A 15 8.12 -39.66 -36.54
N MET A 16 7.37 -38.71 -37.12
CA MET A 16 6.00 -38.28 -36.78
C MET A 16 5.88 -36.76 -36.82
N ALA A 17 5.90 -36.25 -38.05
CA ALA A 17 5.00 -35.19 -38.43
C ALA A 17 3.57 -35.73 -38.31
N LEU A 18 2.85 -35.32 -37.26
CA LEU A 18 1.38 -35.30 -37.30
C LEU A 18 0.88 -34.10 -36.51
N ALA A 19 0.14 -33.28 -37.25
CA ALA A 19 -0.43 -32.01 -36.86
C ALA A 19 -1.26 -32.09 -35.58
N PHE A 20 -1.05 -31.14 -34.68
CA PHE A 20 -2.10 -30.35 -34.04
C PHE A 20 -1.48 -29.04 -33.55
N ALA A 21 -1.38 -28.06 -34.47
CA ALA A 21 -1.26 -26.67 -34.10
C ALA A 21 -2.61 -26.21 -33.54
N VAL A 22 -2.89 -26.54 -32.28
CA VAL A 22 -3.92 -25.85 -31.51
C VAL A 22 -3.37 -24.48 -31.15
N SER A 23 -3.50 -23.56 -32.10
CA SER A 23 -3.53 -22.12 -31.84
C SER A 23 -4.72 -21.84 -30.92
N SER A 24 -4.53 -22.06 -29.62
CA SER A 24 -5.38 -21.44 -28.61
C SER A 24 -5.10 -19.94 -28.67
N CYS A 25 -5.86 -19.27 -29.53
CA CYS A 25 -6.04 -17.85 -29.44
C CYS A 25 -6.81 -17.64 -28.14
N GLU A 26 -6.09 -17.52 -27.02
CA GLU A 26 -6.64 -16.85 -25.85
C GLU A 26 -6.96 -15.44 -26.33
N ARG A 27 -8.21 -15.26 -26.75
CA ARG A 27 -8.81 -13.95 -26.81
C ARG A 27 -8.71 -13.46 -25.38
N SER A 28 -7.66 -12.67 -25.12
CA SER A 28 -7.55 -11.89 -23.92
C SER A 28 -8.90 -11.20 -23.84
N VAL A 29 -9.73 -11.62 -22.88
CA VAL A 29 -10.88 -10.85 -22.48
C VAL A 29 -10.23 -9.61 -21.93
N GLU A 30 -10.02 -8.65 -22.82
CA GLU A 30 -9.65 -7.29 -22.49
C GLU A 30 -10.84 -6.82 -21.68
N ASN A 31 -10.74 -7.09 -20.37
CA ASN A 31 -11.68 -6.65 -19.38
C ASN A 31 -11.77 -5.15 -19.64
N PRO A 32 -12.91 -4.63 -20.14
CA PRO A 32 -12.99 -3.27 -20.63
C PRO A 32 -12.42 -2.42 -19.51
N ARG A 33 -11.22 -1.84 -19.74
CA ARG A 33 -10.53 -1.05 -18.74
C ARG A 33 -11.49 0.06 -18.42
N GLN A 34 -12.21 -0.09 -17.30
CA GLN A 34 -13.13 0.90 -16.83
C GLN A 34 -12.32 2.19 -16.79
N PRO A 35 -12.71 3.22 -17.55
CA PRO A 35 -11.90 4.42 -17.69
C PRO A 35 -11.59 4.91 -16.27
N SER A 36 -10.29 5.03 -15.99
CA SER A 36 -9.84 5.53 -14.70
C SER A 36 -10.51 6.88 -14.51
N PRO A 37 -11.22 7.10 -13.39
CA PRO A 37 -11.97 8.34 -13.18
C PRO A 37 -11.02 9.53 -13.38
N GLU A 38 -11.42 10.48 -14.23
CA GLU A 38 -10.62 11.69 -14.47
C GLU A 38 -10.34 12.38 -13.13
N PRO A 39 -9.11 12.88 -12.90
CA PRO A 39 -8.80 13.65 -11.72
C PRO A 39 -9.77 14.83 -11.58
N PRO A 40 -10.22 15.18 -10.37
CA PRO A 40 -11.15 16.28 -10.16
C PRO A 40 -10.55 17.58 -10.70
N LYS A 41 -11.30 18.30 -11.55
CA LYS A 41 -10.88 19.58 -12.14
C LYS A 41 -10.73 20.69 -11.10
N THR A 42 -11.37 20.54 -9.94
CA THR A 42 -11.36 21.49 -8.81
C THR A 42 -11.35 20.71 -7.49
N GLN A 43 -10.52 21.12 -6.54
CA GLN A 43 -10.52 20.58 -5.18
C GLN A 43 -11.85 20.92 -4.49
N PRO A 44 -12.58 19.96 -3.91
CA PRO A 44 -13.76 20.28 -3.10
C PRO A 44 -13.34 21.03 -1.84
N GLU A 45 -14.32 21.59 -1.11
CA GLU A 45 -14.03 22.20 0.18
C GLU A 45 -13.48 21.13 1.14
N MET A 46 -12.34 21.43 1.79
CA MET A 46 -11.64 20.50 2.70
C MET A 46 -11.60 21.06 4.12
N THR A 47 -11.58 20.17 5.09
CA THR A 47 -11.11 20.45 6.46
C THR A 47 -9.63 20.10 6.53
N TYR A 48 -8.77 21.09 6.81
CA TYR A 48 -7.34 20.91 6.98
C TYR A 48 -6.97 20.84 8.45
N ILE A 49 -6.02 19.96 8.78
CA ILE A 49 -5.57 19.70 10.15
C ILE A 49 -4.04 19.79 10.15
N ASP A 50 -3.49 20.71 10.94
CA ASP A 50 -2.06 20.74 11.21
C ASP A 50 -1.72 19.68 12.26
N LEU A 51 -0.78 18.78 11.94
CA LEU A 51 -0.33 17.74 12.85
C LEU A 51 0.99 18.12 13.54
N GLY A 52 1.54 19.31 13.25
CA GLY A 52 2.64 19.90 13.99
C GLY A 52 3.98 19.19 13.83
N ASN A 53 4.19 18.48 12.71
CA ASN A 53 5.39 17.67 12.47
C ASN A 53 5.67 16.66 13.59
N VAL A 54 4.61 16.09 14.18
CA VAL A 54 4.73 15.13 15.28
C VAL A 54 5.49 13.89 14.82
N THR A 55 6.48 13.48 15.60
CA THR A 55 7.29 12.30 15.32
C THR A 55 6.78 11.07 16.06
N VAL A 56 6.76 9.91 15.41
CA VAL A 56 6.49 8.60 16.00
C VAL A 56 7.73 7.73 15.85
N GLY A 57 8.52 7.65 16.91
CA GLY A 57 9.71 6.82 16.99
C GLY A 57 9.43 5.39 17.47
N PHE A 58 10.50 4.64 17.72
CA PHE A 58 10.40 3.27 18.19
C PHE A 58 9.72 3.17 19.57
N GLY A 59 8.77 2.23 19.71
CA GLY A 59 7.97 2.03 20.92
C GLY A 59 6.89 3.09 21.15
N GLN A 60 6.74 4.05 20.23
CA GLN A 60 5.75 5.11 20.32
C GLN A 60 4.53 4.84 19.43
N ALA A 61 3.41 5.45 19.79
CA ALA A 61 2.21 5.51 18.98
C ALA A 61 1.59 6.91 19.05
N LYS A 62 0.91 7.31 17.98
CA LYS A 62 0.19 8.58 17.88
C LYS A 62 -1.17 8.36 17.21
N GLY A 63 -2.22 8.66 17.96
CA GLY A 63 -3.56 8.80 17.41
C GLY A 63 -3.74 10.13 16.68
N VAL A 64 -4.44 10.09 15.55
CA VAL A 64 -4.86 11.26 14.76
C VAL A 64 -6.38 11.26 14.69
N ASP A 65 -6.99 12.28 15.27
CA ASP A 65 -8.42 12.57 15.16
C ASP A 65 -8.64 13.53 13.97
N LEU A 66 -9.25 13.01 12.92
CA LEU A 66 -9.54 13.70 11.66
C LEU A 66 -10.97 14.26 11.64
N THR A 67 -11.85 13.80 12.53
CA THR A 67 -13.26 14.20 12.59
C THR A 67 -13.59 15.15 13.75
N ALA A 68 -12.61 15.42 14.61
CA ALA A 68 -12.72 16.25 15.81
C ALA A 68 -13.79 15.74 16.79
N ASP A 69 -13.98 14.42 16.87
CA ASP A 69 -14.93 13.77 17.79
C ASP A 69 -14.28 13.32 19.12
N GLY A 70 -12.98 13.56 19.26
CA GLY A 70 -12.18 13.21 20.44
C GLY A 70 -11.66 11.77 20.44
N GLN A 71 -11.93 10.99 19.38
CA GLN A 71 -11.39 9.65 19.20
C GLN A 71 -10.39 9.61 18.04
N PRO A 72 -9.32 8.80 18.14
CA PRO A 72 -8.39 8.66 17.03
C PRO A 72 -9.03 7.90 15.88
N ASP A 73 -9.04 8.50 14.70
CA ASP A 73 -9.48 7.88 13.46
C ASP A 73 -8.40 6.95 12.88
N LEU A 74 -7.13 7.34 13.08
CA LEU A 74 -5.95 6.57 12.72
C LEU A 74 -4.98 6.51 13.88
N ILE A 75 -4.26 5.40 14.01
CA ILE A 75 -3.17 5.23 14.97
C ILE A 75 -1.90 4.86 14.21
N PHE A 76 -0.92 5.75 14.24
CA PHE A 76 0.43 5.50 13.72
C PHE A 76 1.29 4.94 14.83
N GLY A 77 2.13 3.96 14.53
CA GLY A 77 2.93 3.32 15.56
C GLY A 77 4.12 2.54 15.03
N THR A 78 4.82 1.91 15.97
CA THR A 78 5.89 0.98 15.65
C THR A 78 5.72 -0.31 16.44
N VAL A 79 6.04 -1.44 15.80
CA VAL A 79 6.04 -2.77 16.43
C VAL A 79 7.34 -3.51 16.12
N LEU A 80 7.79 -4.33 17.07
CA LEU A 80 8.93 -5.24 16.88
C LEU A 80 8.39 -6.66 16.71
N VAL A 81 8.75 -7.30 15.60
CA VAL A 81 8.34 -8.66 15.28
C VAL A 81 9.59 -9.51 15.06
N GLY A 82 9.83 -10.46 15.97
CA GLY A 82 10.87 -11.46 15.82
C GLY A 82 10.39 -12.66 15.02
N ASP A 83 11.24 -13.17 14.13
CA ASP A 83 11.03 -14.38 13.35
C ASP A 83 12.19 -15.34 13.60
N PRO A 84 12.07 -16.27 14.57
CA PRO A 84 13.15 -17.16 14.96
C PRO A 84 13.48 -18.21 13.89
N ILE A 85 12.53 -18.52 13.00
CA ILE A 85 12.73 -19.48 11.91
C ILE A 85 13.63 -18.85 10.84
N LEU A 86 13.33 -17.62 10.44
CA LEU A 86 14.13 -16.87 9.47
C LEU A 86 15.29 -16.10 10.10
N LYS A 87 15.46 -16.19 11.43
CA LYS A 87 16.51 -15.53 12.23
C LYS A 87 16.62 -14.04 11.91
N ARG A 88 15.49 -13.35 11.93
CA ARG A 88 15.40 -11.92 11.65
C ARG A 88 14.47 -11.23 12.62
N ASP A 89 14.79 -9.99 12.91
CA ASP A 89 13.91 -9.06 13.60
C ASP A 89 13.41 -8.02 12.61
N ARG A 90 12.14 -7.64 12.74
CA ARG A 90 11.49 -6.65 11.90
C ARG A 90 10.94 -5.55 12.78
N ARG A 91 11.45 -4.33 12.60
CA ARG A 91 10.83 -3.14 13.15
C ARG A 91 9.88 -2.59 12.11
N GLN A 92 8.59 -2.71 12.36
CA GLN A 92 7.55 -2.28 11.42
C GLN A 92 6.99 -0.93 11.86
N TYR A 93 6.79 -0.05 10.88
CA TYR A 93 6.15 1.25 11.02
C TYR A 93 4.76 1.11 10.43
N THR A 94 3.74 1.30 11.26
CA THR A 94 2.37 0.93 10.92
C THR A 94 1.41 2.09 11.03
N VAL A 95 0.32 1.96 10.30
CA VAL A 95 -0.90 2.74 10.50
C VAL A 95 -2.07 1.77 10.64
N VAL A 96 -2.91 2.01 11.65
CA VAL A 96 -4.13 1.24 11.91
C VAL A 96 -5.31 2.19 11.82
N SER A 97 -6.39 1.76 11.16
CA SER A 97 -7.62 2.53 11.08
C SER A 97 -8.65 2.10 12.11
N ALA A 98 -9.38 3.08 12.65
CA ALA A 98 -10.54 2.84 13.50
C ALA A 98 -11.75 2.38 12.65
N GLN A 99 -12.85 2.03 13.33
CA GLN A 99 -14.08 1.62 12.65
C GLN A 99 -14.62 2.76 11.77
N LYS A 100 -15.11 2.42 10.57
CA LYS A 100 -15.57 3.38 9.55
C LYS A 100 -14.47 4.32 9.07
N ARG A 101 -13.21 3.92 9.21
CA ARG A 101 -12.04 4.60 8.65
C ARG A 101 -11.35 3.59 7.76
N ASN A 102 -11.39 3.88 6.46
CA ASN A 102 -10.90 2.98 5.45
C ASN A 102 -9.51 3.43 5.02
N LEU A 103 -8.59 2.48 4.97
CA LEU A 103 -7.32 2.66 4.30
C LEU A 103 -7.36 1.98 2.95
N LEU A 104 -6.54 2.48 2.03
CA LEU A 104 -6.43 1.96 0.68
C LEU A 104 -5.33 0.89 0.62
N ASN A 105 -5.69 -0.36 0.34
CA ASN A 105 -4.75 -1.49 0.36
C ASN A 105 -4.79 -2.27 -0.94
N ASP A 106 -3.65 -2.79 -1.37
CA ASP A 106 -3.57 -3.81 -2.41
C ASP A 106 -3.74 -5.23 -1.84
N ALA A 107 -3.61 -6.24 -2.70
CA ALA A 107 -3.71 -7.65 -2.31
C ALA A 107 -2.59 -8.15 -1.38
N THR A 108 -1.59 -7.32 -1.09
CA THR A 108 -0.46 -7.62 -0.20
C THR A 108 -0.43 -6.73 1.04
N ASP A 109 -1.58 -6.12 1.37
CA ASP A 109 -1.74 -5.20 2.50
C ASP A 109 -0.78 -4.00 2.45
N GLN A 110 -0.42 -3.54 1.25
CA GLN A 110 0.36 -2.32 1.06
C GLN A 110 -0.55 -1.16 0.63
N THR A 111 -0.19 0.04 1.08
CA THR A 111 -0.86 1.29 0.68
C THR A 111 0.08 2.11 -0.22
N PRO A 112 -0.45 2.86 -1.21
CA PRO A 112 0.41 3.67 -2.07
C PRO A 112 0.94 4.90 -1.31
N ALA A 113 2.17 5.29 -1.61
CA ALA A 113 2.76 6.55 -1.14
C ALA A 113 2.54 7.64 -2.19
N LEU A 114 1.37 8.29 -2.16
CA LEU A 114 0.96 9.22 -3.21
C LEU A 114 1.84 10.48 -3.23
N HIS A 115 2.01 11.02 -4.43
CA HIS A 115 2.63 12.31 -4.69
C HIS A 115 1.64 13.46 -4.48
N GLN A 116 2.17 14.67 -4.32
CA GLN A 116 1.33 15.86 -4.35
C GLN A 116 0.59 15.92 -5.69
N ARG A 117 -0.70 16.27 -5.64
CA ARG A 117 -1.65 16.32 -6.76
C ARG A 117 -2.02 14.96 -7.37
N ASP A 118 -1.67 13.84 -6.73
CA ASP A 118 -2.29 12.58 -7.10
C ASP A 118 -3.77 12.58 -6.71
N GLY A 119 -4.61 11.98 -7.55
CA GLY A 119 -6.04 11.88 -7.31
C GLY A 119 -6.38 10.76 -6.34
N ILE A 120 -7.24 11.05 -5.37
CA ILE A 120 -7.80 10.09 -4.42
C ILE A 120 -9.28 9.98 -4.73
N THR A 121 -9.69 8.82 -5.24
CA THR A 121 -11.05 8.59 -5.72
C THR A 121 -11.66 7.35 -5.06
N ALA A 122 -12.94 7.10 -5.32
CA ALA A 122 -13.63 5.90 -4.83
C ALA A 122 -13.04 4.59 -5.39
N ALA A 123 -12.40 4.62 -6.56
CA ALA A 123 -11.83 3.44 -7.21
C ALA A 123 -10.37 3.69 -7.58
N HIS A 124 -9.47 2.88 -7.04
CA HIS A 124 -8.04 2.98 -7.29
C HIS A 124 -7.53 1.69 -7.93
N PRO A 125 -6.95 1.72 -9.15
CA PRO A 125 -6.51 0.50 -9.82
C PRO A 125 -5.52 -0.30 -8.97
N GLY A 126 -5.85 -1.56 -8.67
CA GLY A 126 -5.03 -2.45 -7.86
C GLY A 126 -5.21 -2.32 -6.34
N TYR A 127 -6.05 -1.39 -5.88
CA TYR A 127 -6.31 -1.19 -4.45
C TYR A 127 -7.81 -1.16 -4.13
N LEU A 128 -8.13 -1.51 -2.89
CA LEU A 128 -9.47 -1.48 -2.32
C LEU A 128 -9.48 -0.72 -1.00
N TRP A 129 -10.60 -0.07 -0.70
CA TRP A 129 -10.83 0.58 0.58
C TRP A 129 -11.28 -0.45 1.61
N TRP A 130 -10.49 -0.63 2.67
CA TRP A 130 -10.77 -1.59 3.74
C TRP A 130 -11.01 -0.88 5.08
N ASP A 131 -12.16 -1.18 5.69
CA ASP A 131 -12.45 -0.79 7.07
C ASP A 131 -11.62 -1.64 8.05
N LEU A 132 -11.27 -1.07 9.19
CA LEU A 132 -10.49 -1.74 10.26
C LEU A 132 -9.23 -2.43 9.73
N SER A 133 -8.38 -1.67 9.03
CA SER A 133 -7.17 -2.18 8.41
C SER A 133 -5.92 -1.79 9.20
N SER A 134 -4.88 -2.63 9.13
CA SER A 134 -3.55 -2.37 9.67
C SER A 134 -2.52 -2.57 8.57
N ILE A 135 -1.76 -1.52 8.25
CA ILE A 135 -0.81 -1.50 7.14
C ILE A 135 0.60 -1.29 7.67
N VAL A 136 1.54 -2.06 7.15
CA VAL A 136 2.97 -1.79 7.31
C VAL A 136 3.40 -0.80 6.22
N LEU A 137 3.65 0.44 6.62
CA LEU A 137 4.12 1.49 5.72
C LEU A 137 5.53 1.14 5.21
N ALA A 138 6.42 0.83 6.15
CA ALA A 138 7.77 0.37 5.90
C ALA A 138 8.24 -0.49 7.08
N GLU A 139 9.25 -1.32 6.85
CA GLU A 139 9.93 -2.07 7.89
C GLU A 139 11.44 -2.07 7.72
N LYS A 140 12.14 -1.98 8.85
CA LYS A 140 13.58 -2.25 8.94
C LYS A 140 13.77 -3.70 9.36
N ILE A 141 14.42 -4.47 8.50
CA ILE A 141 14.71 -5.88 8.71
C ILE A 141 16.17 -6.01 9.11
N VAL A 142 16.40 -6.61 10.28
CA VAL A 142 17.73 -6.91 10.82
C VAL A 142 17.89 -8.43 10.81
N THR A 143 18.89 -8.90 10.08
CA THR A 143 19.32 -10.30 10.08
C THR A 143 20.69 -10.41 10.73
N TYR A 144 21.22 -11.63 10.83
CA TYR A 144 22.58 -11.84 11.35
C TYR A 144 23.67 -11.14 10.53
N THR A 145 23.49 -11.01 9.22
CA THR A 145 24.52 -10.51 8.30
C THR A 145 24.21 -9.13 7.73
N ASN A 146 22.93 -8.75 7.69
CA ASN A 146 22.48 -7.58 6.93
C ASN A 146 21.43 -6.78 7.71
N THR A 147 21.30 -5.52 7.32
CA THR A 147 20.21 -4.65 7.74
C THR A 147 19.71 -3.90 6.52
N PHE A 148 18.40 -3.95 6.26
CA PHE A 148 17.81 -3.30 5.08
C PHE A 148 16.37 -2.87 5.33
N TRP A 149 15.88 -1.96 4.48
CA TRP A 149 14.51 -1.44 4.54
C TRP A 149 13.65 -2.00 3.42
N GLN A 150 12.38 -2.25 3.74
CA GLN A 150 11.35 -2.71 2.82
C GLN A 150 10.05 -1.92 3.01
N GLY A 151 9.18 -1.89 1.99
CA GLY A 151 7.86 -1.27 2.01
C GLY A 151 7.75 -0.07 1.06
N ASN A 152 6.52 0.27 0.68
CA ASN A 152 6.24 1.36 -0.27
C ASN A 152 6.60 2.74 0.28
N TRP A 153 6.67 2.87 1.61
CA TRP A 153 6.97 4.14 2.28
C TRP A 153 8.40 4.26 2.75
N LYS A 154 9.30 3.33 2.37
CA LYS A 154 10.72 3.49 2.68
C LYS A 154 11.23 4.77 2.01
N ASP A 155 11.87 5.63 2.81
CA ASP A 155 12.42 6.91 2.37
C ASP A 155 11.36 7.88 1.78
N ALA A 156 10.09 7.72 2.16
CA ALA A 156 9.04 8.66 1.80
C ALA A 156 9.30 10.02 2.46
N GLY A 157 9.34 11.09 1.67
CA GLY A 157 9.36 12.47 2.15
C GLY A 157 8.15 13.23 1.61
N HIS A 158 7.36 13.85 2.50
CA HIS A 158 6.14 14.60 2.16
C HIS A 158 5.22 13.83 1.20
N ARG A 159 4.89 12.58 1.57
CA ARG A 159 3.99 11.69 0.82
C ARG A 159 2.62 11.64 1.45
N TYR A 160 1.62 11.27 0.65
CA TYR A 160 0.22 11.37 1.05
C TYR A 160 -0.42 10.00 1.17
N LEU A 161 -0.86 9.67 2.38
CA LEU A 161 -1.56 8.43 2.70
C LEU A 161 -3.04 8.66 2.39
N PRO A 162 -3.62 8.00 1.38
CA PRO A 162 -5.02 8.17 1.06
C PRO A 162 -5.89 7.55 2.17
N ILE A 163 -6.94 8.27 2.55
CA ILE A 163 -7.90 7.85 3.58
C ILE A 163 -9.32 8.05 3.08
N GLN A 164 -10.25 7.27 3.64
CA GLN A 164 -11.67 7.46 3.44
C GLN A 164 -12.42 7.30 4.77
N ILE A 165 -13.30 8.24 5.07
CA ILE A 165 -14.11 8.25 6.28
C ILE A 165 -15.56 7.93 5.89
N ASP A 166 -16.15 6.91 6.49
CA ASP A 166 -17.58 6.63 6.35
C ASP A 166 -18.35 7.27 7.51
N LEU A 167 -19.15 8.29 7.20
CA LEU A 167 -20.08 8.91 8.14
C LEU A 167 -21.49 8.75 7.62
N GLN A 168 -22.28 7.92 8.32
CA GLN A 168 -23.69 7.68 8.01
C GLN A 168 -23.90 7.15 6.56
N GLY A 169 -23.00 6.29 6.08
CA GLY A 169 -23.08 5.69 4.74
C GLY A 169 -22.57 6.61 3.61
N LYS A 170 -22.04 7.79 3.95
CA LYS A 170 -21.42 8.72 3.01
C LYS A 170 -19.91 8.67 3.16
N LYS A 171 -19.18 8.62 2.04
CA LYS A 171 -17.73 8.44 2.04
C LYS A 171 -17.02 9.75 1.79
N TYR A 172 -16.15 10.17 2.70
CA TYR A 172 -15.38 11.40 2.59
C TYR A 172 -13.92 11.05 2.35
N HIS A 173 -13.38 11.49 1.22
CA HIS A 173 -12.00 11.24 0.85
C HIS A 173 -11.06 12.27 1.44
N GLY A 174 -9.84 11.83 1.77
CA GLY A 174 -8.83 12.70 2.36
C GLY A 174 -7.44 12.12 2.23
N TRP A 175 -6.49 12.77 2.89
CA TRP A 175 -5.11 12.32 2.98
C TRP A 175 -4.45 12.71 4.30
N VAL A 176 -3.39 11.98 4.67
CA VAL A 176 -2.42 12.37 5.71
C VAL A 176 -1.06 12.53 5.04
N GLU A 177 -0.46 13.71 5.19
CA GLU A 177 0.91 13.98 4.74
C GLU A 177 1.89 13.51 5.80
N LEU A 178 2.80 12.61 5.42
CA LEU A 178 3.83 12.10 6.32
C LEU A 178 5.16 11.85 5.60
N SER A 179 6.22 11.81 6.41
CA SER A 179 7.55 11.37 6.00
C SER A 179 7.98 10.16 6.83
N LEU A 180 8.77 9.29 6.21
CA LEU A 180 9.44 8.14 6.83
C LEU A 180 10.85 8.04 6.25
N PRO A 181 11.75 8.99 6.59
CA PRO A 181 13.14 8.92 6.16
C PRO A 181 13.82 7.74 6.85
N GLY A 182 14.33 6.77 6.07
CA GLY A 182 14.92 5.54 6.62
C GLY A 182 16.13 5.78 7.53
N ALA A 183 16.81 6.93 7.38
CA ALA A 183 17.92 7.34 8.22
C ALA A 183 17.50 7.79 9.64
N GLU A 184 16.28 8.29 9.82
CA GLU A 184 15.83 8.82 11.12
C GLU A 184 14.98 7.84 11.92
N GLU A 185 14.60 6.71 11.30
CA GLU A 185 13.89 5.61 11.95
C GLU A 185 12.58 6.03 12.67
N LYS A 186 11.86 7.01 12.12
CA LYS A 186 10.62 7.55 12.69
C LYS A 186 9.63 7.98 11.61
N ILE A 187 8.34 7.94 11.93
CA ILE A 187 7.30 8.59 11.13
C ILE A 187 7.27 10.07 11.53
N ILE A 188 7.09 10.97 10.58
CA ILE A 188 6.85 12.41 10.83
C ILE A 188 5.49 12.74 10.22
N LEU A 189 4.52 13.11 11.05
CA LEU A 189 3.17 13.49 10.64
C LEU A 189 3.10 15.01 10.45
N HIS A 190 2.87 15.47 9.23
CA HIS A 190 2.93 16.89 8.90
C HIS A 190 1.56 17.56 9.04
N ARG A 191 0.59 17.13 8.23
CA ARG A 191 -0.77 17.68 8.16
C ARG A 191 -1.72 16.65 7.56
N ALA A 192 -3.02 16.88 7.66
CA ALA A 192 -4.05 16.06 7.04
C ALA A 192 -5.14 16.93 6.42
N ALA A 193 -5.93 16.34 5.51
CA ALA A 193 -7.13 16.98 5.00
C ALA A 193 -8.22 15.95 4.70
N VAL A 194 -9.48 16.31 4.93
CA VAL A 194 -10.66 15.50 4.60
C VAL A 194 -11.68 16.37 3.87
N SER A 195 -12.28 15.86 2.80
CA SER A 195 -13.35 16.55 2.07
C SER A 195 -14.56 16.79 2.97
N LYS A 196 -15.17 17.97 2.85
CA LYS A 196 -16.48 18.27 3.45
C LYS A 196 -17.64 17.78 2.57
N VAL A 197 -17.35 17.43 1.32
CA VAL A 197 -18.32 16.92 0.35
C VAL A 197 -18.15 15.41 0.25
N PRO A 198 -19.23 14.62 0.39
CA PRO A 198 -19.16 13.18 0.27
C PRO A 198 -19.02 12.74 -1.20
N ASP A 199 -18.43 11.56 -1.38
CA ASP A 199 -18.36 10.81 -2.64
C ASP A 199 -17.71 11.57 -3.81
N VAL A 200 -16.87 12.56 -3.50
CA VAL A 200 -16.09 13.32 -4.49
C VAL A 200 -14.61 12.97 -4.39
N ALA A 201 -13.96 12.92 -5.54
CA ALA A 201 -12.52 12.80 -5.61
C ALA A 201 -11.83 14.05 -5.03
N VAL A 202 -10.66 13.85 -4.43
CA VAL A 202 -9.79 14.93 -3.93
C VAL A 202 -8.39 14.77 -4.51
N MET A 203 -7.60 15.83 -4.47
CA MET A 203 -6.18 15.79 -4.80
C MET A 203 -5.34 15.83 -3.53
N ALA A 204 -4.27 15.05 -3.52
CA ALA A 204 -3.31 15.00 -2.43
C ALA A 204 -2.51 16.30 -2.30
N GLY A 205 -2.37 16.82 -1.07
CA GLY A 205 -1.44 17.92 -0.76
C GLY A 205 -1.72 19.28 -1.40
N LEU A 206 -2.95 19.50 -1.87
CA LEU A 206 -3.42 20.78 -2.42
C LEU A 206 -3.84 21.74 -1.32
#